data_AF-A0A1C5G8H7-F1
#
_entry.id   AF-A0A1C5G8H7-F1
#
_cell.length_a   1.000
_cell.length_b   1.000
_cell.length_c   1.000
_cell.angle_alpha   90.00
_cell.angle_beta   90.00
_cell.angle_gamma   90.00
#
_symmetry.space_group_name_H-M   'P 1'
#
loop_
_entity.id
_entity.type
_entity.pdbx_description
1 polymer ?
#
loop_
_entity_poly.entity_id
_entity_poly.type
_entity_poly.pdbx_seq_one_letter_code
_entity_poly.pdbx_strand_id
1 'polypeptide(L)'
;MAVAAVLVPATACAGGDPGPSSGKDDPLQTKAAAEVSTLAEARAQAVATTAGVTLDDWRTNTSPCQGQRGEIADDGRWTLSGFAGLPVSPADQITTLRRIRDMWRQQGYEITEDRTFADGTRGAVSMRDPDTGITISLTTTASRDRVALILASDCYRPAAGEDPANA
;
A
#
# COMPACT_ATOMS: atom_id res chain seq x y z
N MET A 1 25.36 -40.74 53.75
CA MET A 1 25.17 -40.81 52.29
C MET A 1 24.65 -39.46 51.83
N ALA A 2 25.38 -38.79 50.95
CA ALA A 2 25.07 -37.46 50.42
C ALA A 2 24.74 -37.57 48.93
N VAL A 3 23.60 -37.01 48.50
CA VAL A 3 23.28 -36.65 47.11
C VAL A 3 22.28 -35.48 47.21
N ALA A 4 22.74 -34.23 47.21
CA ALA A 4 22.92 -33.34 46.06
C ALA A 4 21.59 -32.79 45.51
N ALA A 5 21.25 -31.58 45.95
CA ALA A 5 20.18 -30.75 45.38
C ALA A 5 20.68 -30.11 44.08
N VAL A 6 19.98 -30.33 42.98
CA VAL A 6 20.27 -29.70 41.68
C VAL A 6 19.43 -28.41 41.59
N LEU A 7 20.10 -27.26 41.69
CA LEU A 7 19.53 -25.97 41.29
C LEU A 7 19.50 -25.90 39.76
N VAL A 8 18.31 -25.74 39.19
CA VAL A 8 18.13 -25.39 37.77
C VAL A 8 18.16 -23.87 37.65
N PRO A 9 19.08 -23.27 36.88
CA PRO A 9 19.06 -21.84 36.64
C PRO A 9 17.88 -21.49 35.72
N ALA A 10 17.02 -20.58 36.18
CA ALA A 10 16.05 -19.90 35.34
C ALA A 10 16.81 -18.97 34.37
N THR A 11 16.96 -19.39 33.12
CA THR A 11 17.38 -18.49 32.05
C THR A 11 16.19 -17.61 31.69
N ALA A 12 16.13 -16.43 32.31
CA ALA A 12 15.33 -15.32 31.84
C ALA A 12 15.90 -14.85 30.49
N CYS A 13 15.32 -15.33 29.38
CA CYS A 13 15.52 -14.69 28.09
C CYS A 13 14.79 -13.34 28.15
N ALA A 14 15.56 -12.30 28.45
CA ALA A 14 15.13 -10.92 28.29
C ALA A 14 14.61 -10.74 26.87
N GLY A 15 13.37 -10.23 26.81
CA GLY A 15 12.68 -9.92 25.57
C GLY A 15 13.44 -8.90 24.72
N GLY A 16 13.22 -9.05 23.43
CA GLY A 16 13.71 -8.16 22.40
C GLY A 16 13.35 -8.80 21.06
N ASP A 17 12.06 -8.95 20.79
CA ASP A 17 11.60 -9.16 19.42
C ASP A 17 12.11 -7.97 18.60
N PRO A 18 13.04 -8.16 17.64
CA PRO A 18 13.31 -7.12 16.67
C PRO A 18 12.02 -6.98 15.89
N GLY A 19 11.38 -5.81 15.96
CA GLY A 19 10.29 -5.48 15.05
C GLY A 19 10.71 -5.76 13.60
N PRO A 20 9.76 -6.01 12.69
CA PRO A 20 10.08 -6.34 11.31
C PRO A 20 11.03 -5.28 10.75
N SER A 21 12.27 -5.70 10.45
CA SER A 21 13.21 -4.85 9.75
C SER A 21 12.57 -4.46 8.42
N SER A 22 12.62 -3.17 8.10
CA SER A 22 12.36 -2.63 6.75
C SER A 22 13.71 -2.24 6.15
N GLY A 23 14.65 -3.18 6.18
CA GLY A 23 16.01 -2.99 5.70
C GLY A 23 16.08 -3.15 4.18
N LYS A 24 17.01 -2.45 3.53
CA LYS A 24 17.28 -2.61 2.09
C LYS A 24 17.64 -4.05 1.66
N ASP A 25 17.79 -5.00 2.58
CA ASP A 25 18.16 -6.38 2.29
C ASP A 25 17.05 -7.38 2.66
N ASP A 26 15.85 -6.90 3.01
CA ASP A 26 14.72 -7.78 3.30
C ASP A 26 14.36 -8.63 2.07
N PRO A 27 13.93 -9.89 2.26
CA PRO A 27 13.58 -10.76 1.16
C PRO A 27 12.39 -10.19 0.37
N LEU A 28 12.66 -9.73 -0.84
CA LEU A 28 11.66 -9.22 -1.77
C LEU A 28 11.09 -10.34 -2.63
N GLN A 29 9.78 -10.30 -2.87
CA GLN A 29 9.15 -11.15 -3.87
C GLN A 29 9.62 -10.75 -5.28
N THR A 30 9.78 -11.72 -6.17
CA THR A 30 9.96 -11.49 -7.60
C THR A 30 8.60 -11.35 -8.26
N LYS A 31 8.39 -10.28 -9.02
CA LYS A 31 7.14 -10.03 -9.77
C LYS A 31 7.46 -9.53 -11.18
N ALA A 32 6.64 -9.92 -12.14
CA ALA A 32 6.67 -9.35 -13.49
C ALA A 32 5.95 -8.00 -13.51
N ALA A 33 6.48 -7.02 -14.23
CA ALA A 33 5.90 -5.67 -14.31
C ALA A 33 4.45 -5.67 -14.81
N ALA A 34 4.14 -6.53 -15.78
CA ALA A 34 2.80 -6.69 -16.32
C ALA A 34 1.81 -7.24 -15.28
N GLU A 35 2.22 -8.19 -14.45
CA GLU A 35 1.36 -8.79 -13.42
C GLU A 35 0.92 -7.73 -12.39
N VAL A 36 1.87 -6.94 -11.89
CA VAL A 36 1.58 -5.87 -10.92
C VAL A 36 0.74 -4.76 -11.55
N SER A 37 1.02 -4.40 -12.81
CA SER A 37 0.22 -3.40 -13.55
C SER A 37 -1.24 -3.83 -13.70
N THR A 38 -1.48 -5.09 -14.13
CA THR A 38 -2.84 -5.64 -14.26
C THR A 38 -3.56 -5.69 -12.92
N LEU A 39 -2.87 -6.08 -11.85
CA LEU A 39 -3.44 -6.09 -10.51
C LEU A 39 -3.81 -4.67 -10.04
N ALA A 40 -2.90 -3.71 -10.24
CA ALA A 40 -3.12 -2.31 -9.88
C ALA A 40 -4.34 -1.71 -10.61
N GLU A 41 -4.45 -1.96 -11.91
CA GLU A 41 -5.61 -1.53 -12.71
C GLU A 41 -6.90 -2.15 -12.21
N ALA A 42 -6.92 -3.46 -11.94
CA ALA A 42 -8.11 -4.14 -11.39
C ALA A 42 -8.55 -3.54 -10.05
N ARG A 43 -7.60 -3.18 -9.17
CA ARG A 43 -7.89 -2.54 -7.88
C ARG A 43 -8.42 -1.12 -8.05
N ALA A 44 -7.83 -0.32 -8.93
CA ALA A 44 -8.33 1.02 -9.24
C ALA A 44 -9.73 0.98 -9.87
N GLN A 45 -10.00 0.01 -10.75
CA GLN A 45 -11.30 -0.16 -11.37
C GLN A 45 -12.38 -0.60 -10.37
N ALA A 46 -12.03 -1.41 -9.37
CA ALA A 46 -12.96 -1.76 -8.29
C ALA A 46 -13.38 -0.53 -7.46
N VAL A 47 -12.45 0.40 -7.23
CA VAL A 47 -12.75 1.70 -6.60
C VAL A 47 -13.72 2.51 -7.45
N ALA A 48 -13.42 2.68 -8.75
CA ALA A 48 -14.26 3.43 -9.67
C ALA A 48 -15.68 2.87 -9.77
N THR A 49 -15.79 1.53 -9.86
CA THR A 49 -17.06 0.80 -9.89
C THR A 49 -17.87 1.06 -8.62
N THR A 50 -17.22 1.02 -7.44
CA THR A 50 -17.88 1.29 -6.15
C THR A 50 -18.32 2.76 -6.03
N ALA A 51 -17.57 3.68 -6.62
CA ALA A 51 -17.91 5.10 -6.69
C ALA A 51 -19.03 5.39 -7.71
N GLY A 52 -19.29 4.47 -8.65
CA GLY A 52 -20.26 4.69 -9.74
C GLY A 52 -19.76 5.65 -10.81
N VAL A 53 -18.44 5.74 -11.01
CA VAL A 53 -17.79 6.62 -11.99
C VAL A 53 -16.75 5.84 -12.80
N THR A 54 -16.22 6.45 -13.87
CA THR A 54 -15.01 5.97 -14.55
C THR A 54 -13.77 6.64 -13.98
N LEU A 55 -12.62 5.97 -14.06
CA LEU A 55 -11.34 6.62 -13.79
C LEU A 55 -11.06 7.70 -14.83
N ASP A 56 -10.57 8.84 -14.37
CA ASP A 56 -10.07 9.94 -15.20
C ASP A 56 -8.53 9.87 -15.22
N ASP A 57 -7.93 9.91 -16.41
CA ASP A 57 -6.48 9.90 -16.63
C ASP A 57 -5.71 8.79 -15.86
N TRP A 58 -6.23 7.55 -15.86
CA TRP A 58 -5.51 6.42 -15.26
C TRP A 58 -4.15 6.21 -15.93
N ARG A 59 -3.10 6.17 -15.10
CA ARG A 59 -1.74 5.92 -15.54
C ARG A 59 -0.93 5.24 -14.45
N THR A 60 0.04 4.46 -14.87
CA THR A 60 1.02 3.81 -13.99
C THR A 60 2.43 4.21 -14.39
N ASN A 61 3.33 4.22 -13.43
CA ASN A 61 4.77 4.28 -13.69
C ASN A 61 5.47 3.33 -12.73
N THR A 62 6.61 2.81 -13.18
CA THR A 62 7.55 2.10 -12.32
C THR A 62 8.68 3.05 -11.92
N SER A 63 9.34 2.72 -10.81
CA SER A 63 10.54 3.46 -10.37
C SER A 63 11.42 2.55 -9.54
N PRO A 64 12.73 2.84 -9.43
CA PRO A 64 13.60 2.12 -8.51
C PRO A 64 13.10 2.28 -7.08
N CYS A 65 13.18 1.22 -6.28
CA CYS A 65 12.90 1.37 -4.85
C CYS A 65 13.97 2.23 -4.19
N GLN A 66 13.55 3.15 -3.33
CA GLN A 66 14.42 3.99 -2.54
C GLN A 66 14.39 3.53 -1.08
N GLY A 67 15.56 3.43 -0.46
CA GLY A 67 15.68 3.25 0.97
C GLY A 67 15.43 4.55 1.74
N GLN A 68 15.55 4.49 3.07
CA GLN A 68 15.12 5.56 3.97
C GLN A 68 15.90 6.89 3.79
N ARG A 69 17.09 6.85 3.17
CA ARG A 69 17.92 8.02 2.89
C ARG A 69 17.96 8.36 1.39
N GLY A 70 17.05 7.80 0.60
CA GLY A 70 17.00 7.99 -0.86
C GLY A 70 17.99 7.12 -1.63
N GLU A 71 18.63 6.16 -0.97
CA GLU A 71 19.54 5.21 -1.63
C GLU A 71 18.77 4.29 -2.59
N ILE A 72 19.32 4.07 -3.78
CA ILE A 72 18.80 3.10 -4.76
C ILE A 72 19.75 1.90 -4.76
N ALA A 73 19.20 0.70 -4.69
CA ALA A 73 20.00 -0.53 -4.79
C ALA A 73 20.29 -0.88 -6.25
N ASP A 74 21.48 -1.42 -6.52
CA ASP A 74 21.94 -1.78 -7.87
C ASP A 74 21.38 -3.13 -8.38
N ASP A 75 20.38 -3.70 -7.71
CA ASP A 75 19.80 -5.01 -8.02
C ASP A 75 18.48 -4.95 -8.80
N GLY A 76 18.17 -3.78 -9.39
CA GLY A 76 17.02 -3.57 -10.27
C GLY A 76 15.66 -3.64 -9.58
N ARG A 77 15.63 -3.61 -8.23
CA ARG A 77 14.38 -3.60 -7.48
C ARG A 77 13.52 -2.39 -7.81
N TRP A 78 12.22 -2.60 -7.86
CA TRP A 78 11.29 -1.62 -8.40
C TRP A 78 9.96 -1.62 -7.64
N THR A 79 9.24 -0.50 -7.76
CA THR A 79 7.86 -0.34 -7.27
C THR A 79 7.01 0.21 -8.41
N LEU A 80 5.70 0.01 -8.33
CA LEU A 80 4.70 0.60 -9.21
C LEU A 80 3.91 1.66 -8.47
N SER A 81 3.72 2.81 -9.11
CA SER A 81 2.75 3.83 -8.70
C SER A 81 1.63 3.93 -9.73
N GLY A 82 0.41 4.14 -9.28
CA GLY A 82 -0.77 4.36 -10.11
C GLY A 82 -1.52 5.62 -9.69
N PHE A 83 -2.06 6.35 -10.66
CA PHE A 83 -2.74 7.63 -10.43
C PHE A 83 -3.99 7.73 -11.30
N ALA A 84 -5.07 8.23 -10.71
CA ALA A 84 -6.28 8.63 -11.44
C ALA A 84 -7.09 9.68 -10.67
N GLY A 85 -8.00 10.33 -11.37
CA GLY A 85 -9.11 11.07 -10.76
C GLY A 85 -10.39 10.24 -10.72
N LEU A 86 -11.20 10.44 -9.69
CA LEU A 86 -12.60 10.01 -9.63
C LEU A 86 -13.48 11.26 -9.73
N PRO A 87 -14.23 11.47 -10.84
CA PRO A 87 -15.05 12.66 -11.06
C PRO A 87 -16.34 12.63 -10.23
N VAL A 88 -16.20 12.68 -8.91
CA VAL A 88 -17.30 12.65 -7.94
C VAL A 88 -17.68 14.08 -7.56
N SER A 89 -18.98 14.40 -7.65
CA SER A 89 -19.50 15.72 -7.31
C SER A 89 -19.10 16.12 -5.88
N PRO A 90 -18.83 17.41 -5.60
CA PRO A 90 -18.42 17.85 -4.26
C PRO A 90 -19.36 17.40 -3.13
N ALA A 91 -20.67 17.34 -3.40
CA ALA A 91 -21.69 16.94 -2.42
C ALA A 91 -21.61 15.45 -2.05
N ASP A 92 -21.11 14.61 -2.95
CA ASP A 92 -21.12 13.15 -2.82
C ASP A 92 -19.78 12.58 -2.35
N GLN A 93 -18.70 13.37 -2.32
CA GLN A 93 -17.35 12.89 -2.05
C GLN A 93 -17.22 12.16 -0.71
N ILE A 94 -17.70 12.74 0.40
CA ILE A 94 -17.60 12.11 1.72
C ILE A 94 -18.39 10.80 1.78
N THR A 95 -19.62 10.77 1.25
CA THR A 95 -20.43 9.55 1.19
C THR A 95 -19.77 8.49 0.30
N THR A 96 -19.10 8.91 -0.77
CA THR A 96 -18.37 8.01 -1.67
C THR A 96 -17.14 7.41 -1.00
N LEU A 97 -16.33 8.20 -0.29
CA LEU A 97 -15.20 7.69 0.49
C LEU A 97 -15.65 6.64 1.53
N ARG A 98 -16.76 6.89 2.23
CA ARG A 98 -17.33 5.93 3.20
C ARG A 98 -17.75 4.62 2.52
N ARG A 99 -18.44 4.69 1.37
CA ARG A 99 -18.84 3.49 0.60
C ARG A 99 -17.63 2.66 0.18
N ILE A 100 -16.57 3.31 -0.30
CA ILE A 100 -15.33 2.62 -0.71
C ILE A 100 -14.62 2.00 0.50
N ARG A 101 -14.53 2.71 1.62
CA ARG A 101 -14.01 2.16 2.88
C ARG A 101 -14.77 0.90 3.30
N ASP A 102 -16.10 0.94 3.25
CA ASP A 102 -16.94 -0.17 3.70
C ASP A 102 -16.78 -1.37 2.76
N MET A 103 -16.64 -1.14 1.45
CA MET A 103 -16.26 -2.17 0.47
C MET A 103 -14.89 -2.78 0.80
N TRP A 104 -13.88 -1.96 1.11
CA TRP A 104 -12.55 -2.48 1.46
C TRP A 104 -12.56 -3.33 2.73
N ARG A 105 -13.30 -2.91 3.76
CA ARG A 105 -13.48 -3.70 4.99
C ARG A 105 -14.15 -5.05 4.72
N GLN A 106 -15.18 -5.06 3.87
CA GLN A 106 -15.87 -6.30 3.49
C GLN A 106 -14.96 -7.26 2.72
N GLN A 107 -13.99 -6.74 1.97
CA GLN A 107 -12.99 -7.51 1.23
C GLN A 107 -11.80 -7.94 2.11
N GLY A 108 -11.76 -7.54 3.38
CA GLY A 108 -10.71 -7.93 4.32
C GLY A 108 -9.44 -7.09 4.26
N TYR A 109 -9.45 -5.96 3.55
CA TYR A 109 -8.31 -5.05 3.54
C TYR A 109 -8.17 -4.28 4.86
N GLU A 110 -6.94 -3.94 5.20
CA GLU A 110 -6.62 -3.10 6.35
C GLU A 110 -6.90 -1.64 6.01
N ILE A 111 -7.68 -0.94 6.84
CA ILE A 111 -7.87 0.52 6.70
C ILE A 111 -6.77 1.23 7.47
N THR A 112 -5.88 1.93 6.76
CA THR A 112 -4.72 2.63 7.33
C THR A 112 -4.99 4.12 7.58
N GLU A 113 -6.02 4.67 6.94
CA GLU A 113 -6.48 6.04 7.16
C GLU A 113 -8.00 6.12 6.96
N ASP A 114 -8.69 6.85 7.84
CA ASP A 114 -10.09 7.25 7.67
C ASP A 114 -10.27 8.57 8.41
N ARG A 115 -10.28 9.69 7.69
CA ARG A 115 -10.47 11.01 8.28
C ARG A 115 -11.33 11.93 7.43
N THR A 116 -12.09 12.74 8.14
CA THR A 116 -12.74 13.93 7.59
C THR A 116 -11.91 15.15 7.99
N PHE A 117 -11.69 16.08 7.05
CA PHE A 117 -10.93 17.30 7.32
C PHE A 117 -11.77 18.30 8.10
N ALA A 118 -11.12 19.33 8.66
CA ALA A 118 -11.76 20.29 9.58
C ALA A 118 -12.97 21.03 8.98
N ASP A 119 -13.03 21.19 7.65
CA ASP A 119 -14.17 21.82 6.97
C ASP A 119 -15.41 20.92 6.85
N GLY A 120 -15.29 19.62 7.20
CA GLY A 120 -16.39 18.66 7.12
C GLY A 120 -16.80 18.24 5.69
N THR A 121 -16.16 18.81 4.67
CA THR A 121 -16.50 18.62 3.25
C THR A 121 -15.46 17.85 2.46
N ARG A 122 -14.27 17.70 3.04
CA ARG A 122 -13.12 16.97 2.49
C ARG A 122 -12.70 15.84 3.40
N GLY A 123 -11.99 14.87 2.85
CA GLY A 123 -11.54 13.71 3.59
C GLY A 123 -10.54 12.85 2.83
N ALA A 124 -10.03 11.87 3.56
CA ALA A 124 -9.14 10.86 3.04
C ALA A 124 -9.49 9.49 3.62
N VAL A 125 -9.37 8.46 2.80
CA VAL A 125 -9.38 7.06 3.24
C VAL A 125 -8.27 6.32 2.52
N SER A 126 -7.52 5.51 3.28
CA SER A 126 -6.44 4.69 2.74
C SER A 126 -6.60 3.24 3.22
N MET A 127 -6.13 2.32 2.39
CA MET A 127 -6.11 0.88 2.69
C MET A 127 -4.77 0.25 2.35
N ARG A 128 -4.53 -0.93 2.93
CA ARG A 128 -3.46 -1.86 2.55
C ARG A 128 -4.05 -3.24 2.28
N ASP A 129 -3.65 -3.83 1.16
CA ASP A 129 -3.87 -5.23 0.83
C ASP A 129 -2.81 -6.08 1.55
N PRO A 130 -3.18 -6.88 2.57
CA PRO A 130 -2.21 -7.64 3.36
C PRO A 130 -1.53 -8.76 2.56
N ASP A 131 -2.15 -9.23 1.47
CA ASP A 131 -1.63 -10.33 0.66
C ASP A 131 -0.60 -9.86 -0.36
N THR A 132 -0.77 -8.63 -0.86
CA THR A 132 0.05 -8.09 -1.97
C THR A 132 0.93 -6.92 -1.58
N GLY A 133 0.65 -6.30 -0.43
CA GLY A 133 1.32 -5.09 0.03
C GLY A 133 0.84 -3.80 -0.64
N ILE A 134 -0.02 -3.90 -1.66
CA ILE A 134 -0.54 -2.72 -2.37
C ILE A 134 -1.29 -1.80 -1.40
N THR A 135 -0.99 -0.52 -1.48
CA THR A 135 -1.72 0.53 -0.78
C THR A 135 -2.52 1.36 -1.77
N ILE A 136 -3.71 1.79 -1.35
CA ILE A 136 -4.53 2.72 -2.11
C ILE A 136 -4.98 3.83 -1.18
N SER A 137 -4.73 5.07 -1.60
CA SER A 137 -5.13 6.29 -0.91
C SER A 137 -6.09 7.08 -1.79
N LEU A 138 -7.22 7.46 -1.19
CA LEU A 138 -8.23 8.32 -1.79
C LEU A 138 -8.32 9.61 -1.01
N THR A 139 -8.16 10.75 -1.67
CA THR A 139 -8.21 12.05 -1.02
C THR A 139 -9.00 13.05 -1.86
N THR A 140 -9.94 13.76 -1.24
CA THR A 140 -10.62 14.88 -1.91
C THR A 140 -9.61 15.98 -2.26
N THR A 141 -9.59 16.43 -3.52
CA THR A 141 -8.68 17.52 -3.93
C THR A 141 -9.06 18.85 -3.27
N ALA A 142 -8.11 19.80 -3.22
CA ALA A 142 -8.38 21.13 -2.69
C ALA A 142 -9.46 21.89 -3.49
N SER A 143 -9.48 21.74 -4.82
CA SER A 143 -10.50 22.25 -5.73
C SER A 143 -11.85 21.56 -5.58
N ARG A 144 -11.89 20.36 -4.99
CA ARG A 144 -13.06 19.50 -4.84
C ARG A 144 -13.75 19.12 -6.16
N ASP A 145 -13.07 19.26 -7.28
CA ASP A 145 -13.56 18.81 -8.59
C ASP A 145 -13.49 17.29 -8.76
N ARG A 146 -12.66 16.61 -7.96
CA ARG A 146 -12.46 15.16 -8.00
C ARG A 146 -11.96 14.61 -6.66
N VAL A 147 -11.96 13.28 -6.54
CA VAL A 147 -11.16 12.55 -5.56
C VAL A 147 -9.92 12.02 -6.26
N ALA A 148 -8.74 12.30 -5.73
CA ALA A 148 -7.50 11.73 -6.22
C ALA A 148 -7.36 10.29 -5.74
N LEU A 149 -7.02 9.39 -6.65
CA LEU A 149 -6.62 8.01 -6.37
C LEU A 149 -5.12 7.90 -6.57
N ILE A 150 -4.43 7.43 -5.53
CA ILE A 150 -3.01 7.08 -5.56
C ILE A 150 -2.90 5.63 -5.13
N LEU A 151 -2.20 4.82 -5.94
CA LEU A 151 -1.89 3.43 -5.66
C LEU A 151 -0.37 3.28 -5.61
N ALA A 152 0.14 2.53 -4.65
CA ALA A 152 1.55 2.16 -4.60
C ALA A 152 1.70 0.68 -4.27
N SER A 153 2.61 0.00 -4.95
CA SER A 153 2.98 -1.38 -4.61
C SER A 153 4.12 -1.41 -3.59
N ASP A 154 4.29 -2.57 -2.96
CA ASP A 154 5.55 -2.89 -2.27
C ASP A 154 6.72 -2.95 -3.28
N CYS A 155 7.93 -3.03 -2.75
CA CYS A 155 9.14 -3.20 -3.53
C CYS A 155 9.26 -4.67 -4.00
N TYR A 156 9.57 -4.87 -5.28
CA TYR A 156 9.75 -6.21 -5.88
C TYR A 156 11.12 -6.34 -6.54
N ARG A 157 11.61 -7.59 -6.64
CA ARG A 157 12.68 -7.94 -7.58
C ARG A 157 12.09 -8.09 -8.99
N PRO A 158 12.84 -7.70 -10.04
CA PRO A 158 12.38 -7.88 -11.42
C PRO A 158 12.33 -9.36 -11.79
N ALA A 159 11.40 -9.72 -12.67
CA ALA A 159 11.42 -11.02 -13.32
C ALA A 159 12.65 -11.12 -14.24
N ALA A 160 13.08 -12.36 -14.56
CA ALA A 160 14.26 -12.58 -15.37
C ALA A 160 14.14 -11.90 -16.74
N GLY A 161 15.09 -11.02 -17.05
CA GLY A 161 15.13 -10.26 -18.31
C GLY A 161 14.32 -8.95 -18.32
N GLU A 162 13.66 -8.59 -17.21
CA GLU A 162 13.00 -7.29 -17.05
C GLU A 162 13.93 -6.29 -16.35
N ASP A 163 13.75 -5.01 -16.68
CA ASP A 163 14.34 -3.88 -15.93
C ASP A 163 13.30 -2.75 -15.73
N PRO A 164 12.26 -2.98 -14.90
CA PRO A 164 11.19 -2.00 -14.71
C PRO A 164 11.65 -0.75 -13.96
N ALA A 165 12.76 -0.83 -13.24
CA ALA A 165 13.33 0.31 -12.53
C ALA A 165 13.79 1.43 -13.49
N ASN A 166 14.08 1.08 -14.76
CA ASN A 166 14.62 1.99 -15.78
C ASN A 166 13.75 2.10 -17.04
N ALA A 167 12.46 1.76 -16.94
CA ALA A 167 11.50 1.73 -18.06
C ALA A 167 10.99 3.11 -18.50
#